data_AF-A0A820GPY8-F1
#
_entry.id   AF-A0A820GPY8-F1
#
_cell.length_a   1.000
_cell.length_b   1.000
_cell.length_c   1.000
_cell.angle_alpha   90.00
_cell.angle_beta   90.00
_cell.angle_gamma   90.00
#
_symmetry.space_group_name_H-M   'P 1'
#
loop_
_entity.id
_entity.type
_entity.pdbx_description
1 polymer ?
#
loop_
_entity_poly.entity_id
_entity_poly.type
_entity_poly.pdbx_seq_one_letter_code
_entity_poly.pdbx_strand_id
1 'polypeptide(L)'
;KSYRSLANYDHVRRIFSQTPGFKSITLRAIEEESHTDFLLALNSYITQLEQYPLTDETLNYSILELEHQFWTQSILWSNAYQLNYLMPYAIRTKLKLLISGTEQEQLEENDLCQFFNNLSTN
;
A
#
# COMPACT_ATOMS: atom_id res chain seq x y z
N LYS A 1 3.13 15.30 7.57
CA LYS A 1 3.37 14.46 8.78
C LYS A 1 2.23 14.59 9.81
N SER A 2 1.88 15.79 10.27
CA SER A 2 0.85 16.00 11.31
C SER A 2 -0.57 15.52 10.95
N TYR A 3 -1.02 15.64 9.70
CA TYR A 3 -2.34 15.11 9.30
C TYR A 3 -2.38 13.57 9.22
N ARG A 4 -1.26 12.93 8.83
CA ARG A 4 -1.14 11.46 8.81
C ARG A 4 -1.16 10.87 10.22
N SER A 5 -0.56 11.53 11.22
CA SER A 5 -0.60 11.07 12.62
C SER A 5 -1.98 11.13 13.26
N LEU A 6 -2.90 11.90 12.67
CA LEU A 6 -4.30 11.99 13.09
C LEU A 6 -5.22 11.10 12.24
N ALA A 7 -4.66 10.21 11.42
CA ALA A 7 -5.38 9.37 10.47
C ALA A 7 -6.31 10.17 9.51
N ASN A 8 -6.02 11.46 9.28
CA ASN A 8 -6.82 12.33 8.42
C ASN A 8 -6.30 12.27 6.99
N TYR A 9 -6.53 11.13 6.33
CA TYR A 9 -5.99 10.84 5.01
C TYR A 9 -6.64 11.69 3.89
N ASP A 10 -7.89 12.14 4.07
CA ASP A 10 -8.54 13.05 3.12
C ASP A 10 -7.84 14.42 3.06
N HIS A 11 -7.47 14.99 4.20
CA HIS A 11 -6.69 16.23 4.21
C HIS A 11 -5.30 16.04 3.63
N VAL A 12 -4.67 14.88 3.87
CA VAL A 12 -3.37 14.55 3.28
C VAL A 12 -3.49 14.53 1.75
N ARG A 13 -4.45 13.77 1.21
CA ARG A 13 -4.71 13.70 -0.23
C ARG A 13 -5.00 15.07 -0.83
N ARG A 14 -5.85 15.87 -0.17
CA ARG A 14 -6.17 17.23 -0.62
C ARG A 14 -4.94 18.12 -0.71
N ILE A 15 -4.09 18.13 0.31
CA ILE A 15 -2.85 18.93 0.30
C ILE A 15 -1.96 18.51 -0.87
N PHE A 16 -1.71 17.20 -1.02
CA PHE A 16 -0.82 16.71 -2.07
C PHE A 16 -1.41 16.85 -3.48
N SER A 17 -2.74 16.76 -3.66
CA SER A 17 -3.42 17.00 -4.94
C SER A 17 -3.32 18.44 -5.43
N GLN A 18 -3.01 19.38 -4.52
CA GLN A 18 -2.90 20.81 -4.79
C GLN A 18 -1.44 21.26 -4.89
N THR A 19 -0.46 20.37 -4.71
CA THR A 19 0.96 20.71 -4.76
C THR A 19 1.38 20.99 -6.22
N PRO A 20 1.86 22.20 -6.53
CA PRO A 20 2.31 22.52 -7.88
C PRO A 20 3.53 21.70 -8.28
N GLY A 21 3.59 21.30 -9.56
CA GLY A 21 4.71 20.56 -10.12
C GLY A 21 4.63 19.04 -9.94
N PHE A 22 3.59 18.54 -9.26
CA PHE A 22 3.33 17.12 -9.20
C PHE A 22 2.93 16.58 -10.58
N LYS A 23 3.40 15.38 -10.89
CA LYS A 23 3.10 14.65 -12.11
C LYS A 23 1.61 14.32 -12.14
N SER A 24 1.01 14.39 -13.34
CA SER A 24 -0.40 14.09 -13.55
C SER A 24 -0.79 12.70 -13.06
N ILE A 25 0.10 11.71 -13.19
CA ILE A 25 -0.10 10.35 -12.71
C ILE A 25 -0.09 10.24 -11.18
N THR A 26 0.64 11.11 -10.48
CA THR A 26 0.59 11.21 -9.02
C THR A 26 -0.74 11.78 -8.56
N LEU A 27 -1.26 12.80 -9.25
CA LEU A 27 -2.58 13.36 -8.98
C LEU A 27 -3.68 12.31 -9.23
N ARG A 28 -3.58 11.56 -10.33
CA ARG A 28 -4.47 10.45 -10.63
C ARG A 28 -4.43 9.35 -9.57
N ALA A 29 -3.24 8.94 -9.12
CA ALA A 29 -3.12 7.92 -8.07
C ALA A 29 -3.71 8.38 -6.73
N ILE A 30 -3.62 9.67 -6.41
CA ILE A 30 -4.30 10.28 -5.25
C ILE A 30 -5.83 10.18 -5.37
N GLU A 31 -6.37 10.37 -6.58
CA GLU A 31 -7.80 10.18 -6.86
C GLU A 31 -8.21 8.70 -6.80
N GLU A 32 -7.40 7.79 -7.33
CA GLU A 32 -7.66 6.34 -7.23
C GLU A 32 -7.70 5.89 -5.76
N GLU A 33 -6.80 6.42 -4.93
CA GLU A 33 -6.76 6.16 -3.48
C GLU A 33 -8.00 6.72 -2.76
N SER A 34 -8.60 7.82 -3.24
CA SER A 34 -9.80 8.40 -2.62
C SER A 34 -11.08 7.63 -2.96
N HIS A 35 -11.11 6.90 -4.08
CA HIS A 35 -12.25 6.11 -4.54
C HIS A 35 -12.20 4.64 -4.07
N THR A 36 -11.34 4.30 -3.11
CA THR A 36 -11.17 2.93 -2.58
C THR A 36 -10.45 1.97 -3.55
N ASP A 37 -9.96 2.44 -4.70
CA ASP A 37 -9.20 1.66 -5.67
C ASP A 37 -7.71 1.58 -5.28
N PHE A 38 -7.46 1.17 -4.03
CA PHE A 38 -6.15 1.24 -3.39
C PHE A 38 -5.07 0.43 -4.12
N LEU A 39 -5.42 -0.70 -4.73
CA LEU A 39 -4.46 -1.53 -5.46
C LEU A 39 -3.97 -0.83 -6.74
N LEU A 40 -4.87 -0.10 -7.42
CA LEU A 40 -4.53 0.65 -8.62
C LEU A 40 -3.64 1.84 -8.26
N ALA A 41 -4.00 2.59 -7.22
CA ALA A 41 -3.18 3.68 -6.69
C ALA A 41 -1.78 3.19 -6.26
N LEU A 42 -1.70 2.05 -5.57
CA LEU A 42 -0.43 1.45 -5.14
C LEU A 42 0.45 1.06 -6.32
N ASN A 43 -0.14 0.43 -7.34
CA ASN A 43 0.57 0.08 -8.56
C ASN A 43 1.12 1.33 -9.26
N SER A 44 0.29 2.38 -9.38
CA SER A 44 0.71 3.68 -9.90
C SER A 44 1.89 4.26 -9.11
N TYR A 45 1.88 4.21 -7.77
CA TYR A 45 3.01 4.69 -6.96
C TYR A 45 4.29 3.86 -7.15
N ILE A 46 4.18 2.53 -7.23
CA ILE A 46 5.33 1.64 -7.44
C ILE A 46 5.96 1.89 -8.81
N THR A 47 5.16 1.91 -9.87
CA THR A 47 5.63 2.18 -11.23
C THR A 47 6.35 3.53 -11.31
N GLN A 48 5.86 4.54 -10.59
CA GLN A 48 6.49 5.86 -10.56
C GLN A 48 7.83 5.89 -9.82
N LEU A 49 7.97 5.13 -8.73
CA LEU A 49 9.24 4.98 -8.03
C LEU A 49 10.30 4.30 -8.92
N GLU A 50 9.89 3.30 -9.71
CA GLU A 50 10.78 2.62 -10.66
C GLU A 50 11.17 3.51 -11.84
N GLN A 51 10.22 4.30 -12.35
CA GLN A 51 10.45 5.16 -13.51
C GLN A 51 11.26 6.42 -13.18
N TYR A 52 11.15 6.93 -11.95
CA TYR A 52 11.81 8.16 -11.51
C TYR A 52 12.65 7.92 -10.25
N PRO A 53 13.74 7.14 -10.35
CA PRO A 53 14.62 6.90 -9.22
C PRO A 53 15.31 8.20 -8.78
N LEU A 54 15.45 8.39 -7.47
CA LEU A 54 16.30 9.45 -6.92
C LEU A 54 17.77 9.11 -7.15
N THR A 55 18.48 10.02 -7.80
CA THR A 55 19.91 9.98 -8.13
C THR A 55 20.56 11.27 -7.63
N ASP A 56 21.89 11.30 -7.51
CA ASP A 56 22.62 12.50 -7.08
C ASP A 56 22.33 13.73 -7.97
N GLU A 57 22.05 13.52 -9.25
CA GLU A 57 21.65 14.57 -10.20
C GLU A 57 20.22 15.07 -9.99
N THR A 58 19.33 14.21 -9.50
CA THR A 58 17.92 14.53 -9.30
C THR A 58 17.58 15.01 -7.89
N LEU A 59 18.52 14.85 -6.94
CA LEU A 59 18.39 15.32 -5.55
C LEU A 59 18.15 16.83 -5.43
N ASN A 60 18.56 17.61 -6.44
CA ASN A 60 18.33 19.06 -6.47
C ASN A 60 16.89 19.45 -6.87
N TYR A 61 16.06 18.51 -7.34
CA TYR A 61 14.66 18.76 -7.65
C TYR A 61 13.76 18.53 -6.42
N SER A 62 13.59 19.58 -5.63
CA SER A 62 12.76 19.59 -4.40
C SER A 62 11.35 19.01 -4.58
N ILE A 63 10.73 19.17 -5.75
CA ILE A 63 9.40 18.61 -6.04
C ILE A 63 9.44 17.11 -6.27
N LEU A 64 10.44 16.58 -6.98
CA LEU A 64 10.56 15.14 -7.23
C LEU A 64 10.88 14.40 -5.93
N GLU A 65 11.74 14.97 -5.08
CA GLU A 65 12.00 14.43 -3.75
C GLU A 65 10.71 14.36 -2.91
N LEU A 66 9.90 15.43 -2.94
CA LEU A 66 8.63 15.47 -2.23
C LEU A 66 7.62 14.43 -2.74
N GLU A 67 7.53 14.25 -4.07
CA GLU A 67 6.71 13.21 -4.69
C GLU A 67 7.16 11.81 -4.29
N HIS A 68 8.47 11.55 -4.34
CA HIS A 68 9.03 10.26 -3.97
C HIS A 68 8.76 9.94 -2.49
N GLN A 69 8.95 10.92 -1.60
CA GLN A 69 8.58 10.78 -0.19
C GLN A 69 7.08 10.49 -0.01
N PHE A 70 6.23 11.12 -0.82
CA PHE A 70 4.79 10.86 -0.81
C PHE A 70 4.47 9.43 -1.25
N TRP A 71 4.99 8.96 -2.40
CA TRP A 71 4.77 7.60 -2.92
C TRP A 71 5.25 6.54 -1.93
N THR A 72 6.48 6.65 -1.44
CA THR A 72 7.06 5.70 -0.47
C THR A 72 6.19 5.62 0.79
N GLN A 73 5.77 6.76 1.33
CA GLN A 73 4.88 6.74 2.49
C GLN A 73 3.52 6.13 2.14
N SER A 74 2.88 6.52 1.05
CA SER A 74 1.58 5.96 0.67
C SER A 74 1.61 4.44 0.49
N ILE A 75 2.71 3.87 -0.03
CA ILE A 75 2.92 2.41 -0.09
C ILE A 75 3.06 1.81 1.31
N LEU A 76 3.95 2.36 2.15
CA LEU A 76 4.18 1.83 3.51
C LEU A 76 2.91 1.86 4.36
N TRP A 77 2.14 2.95 4.27
CA TRP A 77 0.89 3.11 5.00
C TRP A 77 -0.21 2.21 4.44
N SER A 78 -0.31 2.04 3.11
CA SER A 78 -1.26 1.10 2.51
C SER A 78 -0.94 -0.33 2.93
N ASN A 79 0.34 -0.72 2.91
CA ASN A 79 0.78 -2.03 3.39
C ASN A 79 0.51 -2.21 4.88
N ALA A 80 0.79 -1.21 5.72
CA ALA A 80 0.50 -1.28 7.15
C ALA A 80 -1.01 -1.34 7.44
N TYR A 81 -1.84 -0.61 6.68
CA TYR A 81 -3.30 -0.69 6.81
C TYR A 81 -3.81 -2.05 6.35
N GLN A 82 -3.36 -2.56 5.21
CA GLN A 82 -3.72 -3.89 4.73
C GLN A 82 -3.27 -5.00 5.69
N LEU A 83 -2.05 -4.91 6.24
CA LEU A 83 -1.53 -5.86 7.22
C LEU A 83 -2.26 -5.77 8.58
N ASN A 84 -2.68 -4.59 9.02
CA ASN A 84 -3.33 -4.46 10.32
C ASN A 84 -4.85 -4.70 10.25
N TYR A 85 -5.49 -4.33 9.14
CA TYR A 85 -6.95 -4.38 9.03
C TYR A 85 -7.44 -5.53 8.16
N LEU A 86 -6.80 -5.85 7.04
CA LEU A 86 -7.30 -6.91 6.14
C LEU A 86 -6.74 -8.29 6.49
N MET A 87 -5.46 -8.36 6.84
CA MET A 87 -4.78 -9.62 7.13
C MET A 87 -5.43 -10.41 8.28
N PRO A 88 -5.93 -9.81 9.38
CA PRO A 88 -6.67 -10.56 10.40
C PRO A 88 -7.96 -11.21 9.85
N TYR A 89 -8.70 -10.55 8.97
CA TYR A 89 -9.90 -11.12 8.36
C TYR A 89 -9.56 -12.21 7.33
N ALA A 90 -8.50 -12.00 6.55
CA ALA A 90 -8.00 -12.99 5.60
C ALA A 90 -7.55 -14.26 6.33
N ILE A 91 -6.69 -14.15 7.34
CA ILE A 91 -6.25 -15.27 8.18
C ILE A 91 -7.46 -15.96 8.83
N ARG A 92 -8.40 -15.19 9.41
CA ARG A 92 -9.59 -15.76 10.05
C ARG A 92 -10.45 -16.57 9.08
N THR A 93 -10.62 -16.09 7.86
CA THR A 93 -11.45 -16.76 6.85
C THR A 93 -10.80 -18.05 6.40
N LYS A 94 -9.50 -18.00 6.07
CA LYS A 94 -8.72 -19.20 5.69
C LYS A 94 -8.68 -20.23 6.82
N LEU A 95 -8.48 -19.80 8.08
CA LEU A 95 -8.56 -20.69 9.26
C LEU A 95 -9.93 -21.38 9.39
N LYS A 96 -11.02 -20.67 9.12
CA LYS A 96 -12.36 -21.28 9.17
C LYS A 96 -12.52 -22.36 8.10
N LEU A 97 -12.05 -22.11 6.88
CA LEU A 97 -12.06 -23.10 5.79
C LEU A 97 -11.20 -24.31 6.13
N LEU A 98 -10.03 -24.11 6.73
CA LEU A 98 -9.18 -25.21 7.19
C LEU A 98 -9.82 -26.07 8.29
N ILE A 99 -10.59 -25.47 9.21
CA ILE A 99 -11.21 -26.20 10.34
C ILE A 99 -12.53 -26.85 9.95
N SER A 100 -13.32 -26.19 9.10
CA SER A 100 -14.74 -26.53 8.88
C SER A 100 -15.16 -26.63 7.41
N GLY A 101 -14.24 -26.36 6.48
CA GLY A 101 -14.45 -26.55 5.05
C GLY A 101 -14.34 -28.01 4.63
N THR A 102 -14.71 -28.27 3.39
CA THR A 102 -14.58 -29.57 2.72
C THR A 102 -13.11 -29.94 2.49
N GLU A 103 -12.81 -31.22 2.25
CA GLU A 103 -11.44 -31.67 1.97
C GLU A 103 -10.78 -30.90 0.80
N GLN A 104 -11.57 -30.52 -0.20
CA GLN A 104 -11.08 -29.72 -1.34
C GLN A 104 -10.71 -28.29 -0.91
N GLU A 105 -11.57 -27.61 -0.16
CA GLU A 105 -11.30 -26.25 0.35
C GLU A 105 -10.10 -26.25 1.30
N GLN A 106 -9.91 -27.31 2.10
CA GLN A 106 -8.76 -27.43 2.98
C GLN A 106 -7.44 -27.59 2.21
N LEU A 107 -7.45 -28.31 1.09
CA LEU A 107 -6.28 -28.49 0.23
C LEU A 107 -5.88 -27.18 -0.47
N GLU A 108 -6.86 -26.38 -0.89
CA GLU A 108 -6.65 -25.10 -1.55
C GLU A 108 -6.06 -24.04 -0.60
N GLU A 109 -6.31 -24.16 0.70
CA GLU A 109 -5.91 -23.19 1.74
C GLU A 109 -4.63 -23.59 2.51
N ASN A 110 -3.83 -24.51 1.96
CA ASN A 110 -2.59 -24.98 2.58
C ASN A 110 -1.47 -23.90 2.61
N ASP A 111 -1.63 -22.82 1.83
CA ASP A 111 -0.72 -21.66 1.81
C ASP A 111 -0.59 -21.00 3.18
N LEU A 112 -1.67 -20.94 3.96
CA LEU A 112 -1.67 -20.39 5.31
C LEU A 112 -0.83 -21.23 6.28
N CYS A 113 -0.88 -22.56 6.15
CA CYS A 113 -0.06 -23.47 6.95
C CYS A 113 1.44 -23.30 6.63
N GLN A 114 1.78 -23.19 5.34
CA GLN A 114 3.15 -22.90 4.91
C GLN A 114 3.63 -21.55 5.43
N PHE A 115 2.77 -20.53 5.37
CA PHE A 115 3.07 -19.20 5.90
C PHE A 115 3.43 -19.25 7.40
N PHE A 116 2.63 -19.93 8.23
CA PHE A 116 2.95 -20.06 9.66
C PHE A 116 4.22 -20.88 9.93
N ASN A 117 4.45 -21.95 9.17
CA ASN A 117 5.67 -22.75 9.30
C ASN A 117 6.92 -21.92 8.98
N ASN A 118 6.85 -21.07 7.96
CA ASN A 118 7.96 -20.17 7.58
C ASN A 118 8.19 -19.04 8.59
N LEU A 119 7.17 -18.64 9.35
CA LEU A 119 7.32 -17.71 10.48
C LEU A 119 7.96 -18.37 11.69
N SER A 120 7.78 -19.67 11.89
CA SER A 120 8.35 -20.41 13.03
C SER A 120 9.80 -20.82 12.83
N THR A 121 10.30 -20.80 11.59
CA THR A 121 11.67 -21.20 11.23
C THR A 121 12.64 -20.03 11.11
N ASN A 122 12.17 -18.79 11.28
CA ASN A 122 12.99 -17.58 11.48
C ASN A 122 13.08 -17.23 12.97
#